data_AF-A0A945CI92-F1
#
_entry.id   AF-A0A945CI92-F1
#
_cell.length_a   1.000
_cell.length_b   1.000
_cell.length_c   1.000
_cell.angle_alpha   90.00
_cell.angle_beta   90.00
_cell.angle_gamma   90.00
#
_symmetry.space_group_name_H-M   'P 1'
#
loop_
_entity.id
_entity.type
_entity.pdbx_description
1 polymer ?
#
loop_
_entity_poly.entity_id
_entity_poly.type
_entity_poly.pdbx_seq_one_letter_code
_entity_poly.pdbx_strand_id
1 'polypeptide(L)'
;MMRIVNRHSLCLCLLVLLLGSAPLAAQLLFKPGEPYVNYAYESYRSYESVVFGRDRKPQFDNLGQFVMNGVSVFELQEYRSISPAAGSIIAKPSLYESYLNRLVIANDSYRGVNSRLIIGDRIRAKFTSLTLDLAAMNGIRMDTHFKGGSLVLLTSRVDKPIFEAVQNNDHKIHGEEASEFRPRWSTYLLGGDLRTQLPGLDLGVSWVNQYRTDSFKQLSENSFKGTLPTTGHPPEWIVVRVVDQDPNDVVGVRVRRPVMTLNGRRLEHLSGPFDKLAKDALTLTVTEHAERTIIPPTVRDNSNELVINFPHVEPTPQGFYEIEGRGALLFWFRVPGFFTDVGDTSVVNRAVVDLEAAGDYQIDMSEVFDGASSNPATYFYT
;
A
#
# COMPACT_ATOMS: atom_id res chain seq x y z
N MET A 1 90.65 -42.85 -22.96
CA MET A 1 89.87 -42.11 -21.96
C MET A 1 89.56 -40.75 -22.57
N MET A 2 88.31 -40.30 -22.43
CA MET A 2 87.75 -39.02 -22.87
C MET A 2 87.16 -38.93 -24.30
N ARG A 3 85.89 -38.51 -24.31
CA ARG A 3 84.89 -38.49 -25.39
C ARG A 3 85.08 -37.28 -26.33
N ILE A 4 84.86 -37.51 -27.63
CA ILE A 4 84.36 -36.51 -28.58
C ILE A 4 83.24 -37.15 -29.43
N VAL A 5 82.08 -36.49 -29.38
CA VAL A 5 81.00 -36.32 -30.37
C VAL A 5 80.90 -37.31 -31.53
N ASN A 6 79.72 -37.92 -31.71
CA ASN A 6 79.27 -38.29 -33.05
C ASN A 6 77.76 -38.07 -33.25
N ARG A 7 77.44 -37.33 -34.30
CA ARG A 7 76.10 -37.13 -34.90
C ARG A 7 75.85 -38.25 -35.92
N HIS A 8 74.58 -38.39 -36.30
CA HIS A 8 73.99 -39.11 -37.46
C HIS A 8 73.21 -40.41 -37.15
N SER A 9 71.89 -40.31 -37.27
CA SER A 9 70.95 -41.31 -37.80
C SER A 9 69.83 -40.49 -38.46
N LEU A 10 69.85 -40.20 -39.76
CA LEU A 10 69.56 -41.04 -40.94
C LEU A 10 68.15 -41.69 -40.89
N CYS A 11 67.40 -41.47 -41.97
CA CYS A 11 66.16 -42.14 -42.38
C CYS A 11 64.83 -41.75 -41.71
N LEU A 12 64.42 -40.49 -41.89
CA LEU A 12 63.01 -40.06 -41.83
C LEU A 12 62.39 -40.10 -43.24
N CYS A 13 62.38 -41.28 -43.88
CA CYS A 13 61.80 -41.49 -45.22
C CYS A 13 61.27 -42.92 -45.39
N LEU A 14 60.41 -43.37 -44.46
CA LEU A 14 59.46 -44.45 -44.71
C LEU A 14 58.05 -43.85 -44.57
N LEU A 15 57.45 -43.41 -45.68
CA LEU A 15 56.41 -44.18 -46.37
C LEU A 15 55.07 -44.08 -45.60
N VAL A 16 54.28 -43.01 -45.72
CA VAL A 16 53.32 -42.70 -46.81
C VAL A 16 52.36 -43.85 -47.19
N LEU A 17 52.36 -44.99 -46.52
CA LEU A 17 51.42 -46.07 -46.81
C LEU A 17 50.83 -46.58 -45.51
N LEU A 18 49.66 -46.03 -45.12
CA LEU A 18 48.46 -46.78 -44.71
C LEU A 18 47.37 -45.81 -44.21
N LEU A 19 46.45 -45.54 -45.14
CA LEU A 19 45.06 -45.12 -45.00
C LEU A 19 44.42 -45.29 -43.60
N GLY A 20 43.80 -44.21 -43.11
CA GLY A 20 42.94 -44.25 -41.92
C GLY A 20 42.32 -42.89 -41.54
N SER A 21 41.38 -42.42 -42.36
CA SER A 21 40.21 -41.60 -42.00
C SER A 21 40.27 -40.64 -40.78
N ALA A 22 40.36 -39.33 -41.05
CA ALA A 22 39.45 -38.31 -40.52
C ALA A 22 39.73 -36.95 -41.21
N PRO A 23 38.74 -36.26 -41.81
CA PRO A 23 38.92 -34.85 -42.12
C PRO A 23 39.06 -34.10 -40.80
N LEU A 24 40.22 -33.46 -40.63
CA LEU A 24 40.48 -32.52 -39.55
C LEU A 24 39.59 -31.30 -39.80
N ALA A 25 38.35 -31.37 -39.32
CA ALA A 25 37.48 -30.21 -39.24
C ALA A 25 38.18 -29.21 -38.32
N ALA A 26 38.77 -28.18 -38.92
CA ALA A 26 39.03 -26.94 -38.21
C ALA A 26 37.68 -26.49 -37.65
N GLN A 27 37.45 -26.75 -36.36
CA GLN A 27 36.35 -26.15 -35.62
C GLN A 27 36.62 -24.65 -35.57
N LEU A 28 36.16 -23.94 -36.58
CA LEU A 28 35.86 -22.53 -36.42
C LEU A 28 34.84 -22.45 -35.28
N LEU A 29 35.12 -21.60 -34.30
CA LEU A 29 34.28 -21.34 -33.11
C LEU A 29 32.87 -20.83 -33.44
N PHE A 30 32.49 -20.75 -34.71
CA PHE A 30 31.21 -20.24 -35.16
C PHE A 30 30.26 -21.38 -35.51
N LYS A 31 29.10 -21.35 -34.87
CA LYS A 31 27.99 -22.24 -35.19
C LYS A 31 27.48 -21.89 -36.59
N PRO A 32 27.26 -22.86 -37.49
CA PRO A 32 26.67 -22.58 -38.79
C PRO A 32 25.31 -21.89 -38.63
N GLY A 33 25.14 -20.71 -39.26
CA GLY A 33 23.90 -19.92 -39.21
C GLY A 33 23.94 -18.70 -38.29
N GLU A 34 25.04 -18.45 -37.57
CA GLU A 34 25.21 -17.23 -36.77
C GLU A 34 25.74 -16.09 -37.66
N PRO A 35 24.99 -14.97 -37.82
CA PRO A 35 25.40 -13.89 -38.72
C PRO A 35 26.65 -13.18 -38.19
N TYR A 36 27.54 -12.76 -39.11
CA TYR A 36 28.67 -11.91 -38.77
C TYR A 36 28.16 -10.54 -38.31
N VAL A 37 28.40 -10.20 -37.04
CA VAL A 37 28.00 -8.91 -36.46
C VAL A 37 29.21 -7.97 -36.41
N ASN A 38 29.10 -6.81 -37.07
CA ASN A 38 30.10 -5.75 -37.05
C ASN A 38 29.51 -4.45 -36.50
N TYR A 39 29.81 -4.13 -35.24
CA TYR A 39 29.28 -2.94 -34.57
C TYR A 39 29.88 -1.61 -35.08
N ALA A 40 30.97 -1.64 -35.85
CA ALA A 40 31.48 -0.44 -36.52
C ALA A 40 30.63 -0.06 -37.74
N TYR A 41 29.92 -1.03 -38.34
CA TYR A 41 29.01 -0.82 -39.48
C TYR A 41 27.54 -0.75 -39.04
N GLU A 42 27.11 -1.62 -38.12
CA GLU A 42 25.69 -1.79 -37.77
C GLU A 42 25.25 -0.99 -36.52
N SER A 43 26.15 -0.19 -35.95
CA SER A 43 26.04 0.42 -34.62
C SER A 43 25.83 -0.60 -33.51
N TYR A 44 26.34 -0.32 -32.30
CA TYR A 44 26.11 -1.22 -31.18
C TYR A 44 24.62 -1.29 -30.84
N ARG A 45 24.01 -2.48 -31.02
CA ARG A 45 22.68 -2.79 -30.50
C ARG A 45 22.87 -3.52 -29.18
N SER A 46 22.19 -3.05 -28.13
CA SER A 46 22.17 -3.79 -26.88
C SER A 46 21.62 -5.19 -27.14
N TYR A 47 22.31 -6.21 -26.64
CA TYR A 47 21.78 -7.57 -26.58
C TYR A 47 20.37 -7.55 -25.96
N GLU A 48 19.44 -8.26 -26.61
CA GLU A 48 18.09 -8.49 -26.08
C GLU A 48 18.18 -9.34 -24.80
N SER A 49 17.15 -9.24 -23.95
CA SER A 49 17.12 -9.80 -22.59
C SER A 49 17.46 -11.29 -22.49
N VAL A 50 17.34 -12.02 -23.60
CA VAL A 50 17.48 -13.47 -23.70
C VAL A 50 18.94 -13.95 -23.58
N VAL A 51 19.95 -13.13 -23.88
CA VAL A 51 21.35 -13.62 -23.99
C VAL A 51 22.22 -13.34 -22.76
N PHE A 52 21.94 -12.27 -21.99
CA PHE A 52 22.82 -11.84 -20.88
C PHE A 52 22.10 -11.48 -19.58
N GLY A 53 20.86 -11.96 -19.37
CA GLY A 53 20.10 -11.65 -18.14
C GLY A 53 19.90 -10.14 -17.94
N ARG A 54 19.79 -9.38 -19.04
CA ARG A 54 19.49 -7.95 -18.99
C ARG A 54 17.98 -7.79 -18.91
N ASP A 55 17.48 -7.23 -17.81
CA ASP A 55 16.04 -7.17 -17.52
C ASP A 55 15.24 -6.15 -18.36
N ARG A 56 15.90 -5.42 -19.27
CA ARG A 56 15.22 -4.43 -20.11
C ARG A 56 14.40 -5.13 -21.17
N LYS A 57 13.07 -5.03 -21.06
CA LYS A 57 12.13 -5.54 -22.05
C LYS A 57 11.67 -4.39 -22.96
N PRO A 58 11.55 -4.63 -24.29
CA PRO A 58 10.91 -3.66 -25.17
C PRO A 58 9.46 -3.46 -24.72
N GLN A 59 9.09 -2.21 -24.49
CA GLN A 59 7.74 -1.79 -24.15
C GLN A 59 7.07 -1.25 -25.40
N PHE A 60 5.84 -1.70 -25.64
CA PHE A 60 5.01 -1.28 -26.74
C PHE A 60 3.77 -0.60 -26.21
N ASP A 61 3.23 0.35 -26.96
CA ASP A 61 1.93 0.93 -26.65
C ASP A 61 0.79 -0.04 -27.01
N ASN A 62 -0.46 0.37 -26.74
CA ASN A 62 -1.65 -0.43 -27.06
C ASN A 62 -1.85 -0.65 -28.58
N LEU A 63 -1.12 0.08 -29.43
CA LEU A 63 -1.15 -0.04 -30.89
C LEU A 63 0.03 -0.86 -31.43
N GLY A 64 0.89 -1.39 -30.56
CA GLY A 64 2.07 -2.16 -30.93
C GLY A 64 3.26 -1.31 -31.38
N GLN A 65 3.23 0.01 -31.18
CA GLN A 65 4.39 0.87 -31.44
C GLN A 65 5.41 0.77 -30.32
N PHE A 66 6.69 0.68 -30.67
CA PHE A 66 7.76 0.67 -29.68
C PHE A 66 7.85 2.01 -28.94
N VAL A 67 7.77 1.96 -27.62
CA VAL A 67 7.88 3.14 -26.75
C VAL A 67 9.30 3.27 -26.20
N MET A 68 9.81 2.24 -25.53
CA MET A 68 11.14 2.25 -24.92
C MET A 68 11.64 0.85 -24.56
N ASN A 69 12.94 0.71 -24.35
CA ASN A 69 13.52 -0.44 -23.65
C ASN A 69 13.66 -0.11 -22.16
N GLY A 70 12.84 -0.74 -21.32
CA GLY A 70 12.76 -0.40 -19.90
C GLY A 70 12.54 -1.61 -19.00
N VAL A 71 12.60 -1.37 -17.69
CA VAL A 71 12.19 -2.33 -16.67
C VAL A 71 10.89 -1.82 -16.04
N SER A 72 9.94 -2.71 -15.75
CA SER A 72 8.83 -2.34 -14.87
C SER A 72 9.41 -2.09 -13.48
N VAL A 73 8.97 -1.01 -12.82
CA VAL A 73 9.45 -0.62 -11.49
C VAL A 73 8.30 -0.57 -10.48
N PHE A 74 7.10 -0.30 -10.98
CA PHE A 74 5.86 -0.27 -10.22
C PHE A 74 4.74 -0.55 -11.18
N GLU A 75 3.84 -1.44 -10.79
CA GLU A 75 2.65 -1.77 -11.56
C GLU A 75 1.46 -1.85 -10.61
N LEU A 76 0.38 -1.16 -10.96
CA LEU A 76 -0.91 -1.26 -10.29
C LEU A 76 -1.91 -1.73 -11.35
N GLN A 77 -2.42 -2.94 -11.18
CA GLN A 77 -3.44 -3.51 -12.04
C GLN A 77 -4.73 -3.68 -11.25
N GLU A 78 -5.87 -3.33 -11.84
CA GLU A 78 -7.19 -3.59 -11.28
C GLU A 78 -8.01 -4.39 -12.29
N TYR A 79 -8.36 -5.62 -11.91
CA TYR A 79 -9.19 -6.51 -12.69
C TYR A 79 -10.62 -6.43 -12.17
N ARG A 80 -11.53 -5.99 -13.04
CA ARG A 80 -12.96 -5.83 -12.71
C ARG A 80 -13.86 -6.93 -13.28
N SER A 81 -13.27 -7.94 -13.90
CA SER A 81 -13.96 -9.09 -14.49
C SER A 81 -13.68 -10.37 -13.69
N ILE A 82 -14.66 -11.27 -13.64
CA ILE A 82 -14.57 -12.56 -12.95
C ILE A 82 -13.45 -13.44 -13.55
N SER A 83 -13.12 -13.24 -14.83
CA SER A 83 -12.03 -13.91 -15.55
C SER A 83 -11.04 -12.88 -16.09
N PRO A 84 -9.71 -13.10 -16.00
CA PRO A 84 -9.04 -14.29 -15.46
C PRO A 84 -9.03 -14.38 -13.92
N ALA A 85 -9.06 -13.25 -13.20
CA ALA A 85 -9.38 -13.16 -11.77
C ALA A 85 -9.55 -11.68 -11.39
N ALA A 86 -10.60 -11.34 -10.63
CA ALA A 86 -10.83 -9.96 -10.19
C ALA A 86 -9.98 -9.57 -8.98
N GLY A 87 -9.71 -8.28 -8.83
CA GLY A 87 -9.01 -7.71 -7.70
C GLY A 87 -8.02 -6.63 -8.11
N SER A 88 -7.43 -5.96 -7.12
CA SER A 88 -6.33 -5.02 -7.35
C SER A 88 -5.00 -5.64 -6.93
N ILE A 89 -4.02 -5.59 -7.83
CA ILE A 89 -2.66 -6.06 -7.62
C ILE A 89 -1.71 -4.86 -7.70
N ILE A 90 -0.78 -4.79 -6.76
CA ILE A 90 0.42 -3.97 -6.88
C ILE A 90 1.60 -4.92 -7.05
N ALA A 91 2.39 -4.72 -8.10
CA ALA A 91 3.62 -5.44 -8.34
C ALA A 91 4.82 -4.49 -8.27
N LYS A 92 5.85 -4.93 -7.53
CA LYS A 92 7.12 -4.22 -7.34
C LYS A 92 8.22 -5.23 -7.55
N PRO A 93 8.80 -5.31 -8.75
CA PRO A 93 9.78 -6.34 -9.07
C PRO A 93 11.05 -6.19 -8.23
N SER A 94 11.87 -7.24 -8.17
CA SER A 94 13.12 -7.27 -7.38
C SER A 94 14.06 -6.08 -7.66
N LEU A 95 14.06 -5.58 -8.90
CA LEU A 95 14.84 -4.40 -9.30
C LEU A 95 14.39 -3.10 -8.62
N TYR A 96 13.11 -2.96 -8.28
CA TYR A 96 12.63 -1.81 -7.54
C TYR A 96 13.30 -1.74 -6.15
N GLU A 97 13.53 -2.89 -5.53
CA GLU A 97 14.27 -2.99 -4.28
C GLU A 97 15.79 -2.90 -4.49
N SER A 98 16.36 -3.77 -5.31
CA SER A 98 17.82 -3.97 -5.39
C SER A 98 18.55 -2.85 -6.15
N TYR A 99 17.92 -2.28 -7.18
CA TYR A 99 18.53 -1.25 -8.03
C TYR A 99 18.04 0.15 -7.70
N LEU A 100 16.74 0.32 -7.46
CA LEU A 100 16.13 1.63 -7.20
C LEU A 100 16.01 1.94 -5.70
N ASN A 101 16.46 1.04 -4.82
CA ASN A 101 16.38 1.21 -3.37
C ASN A 101 14.99 1.66 -2.88
N ARG A 102 13.94 1.13 -3.51
CA ARG A 102 12.53 1.39 -3.22
C ARG A 102 12.12 2.87 -3.35
N LEU A 103 12.82 3.63 -4.20
CA LEU A 103 12.56 5.05 -4.44
C LEU A 103 12.91 5.47 -5.88
N VAL A 104 11.93 5.98 -6.60
CA VAL A 104 12.08 6.57 -7.93
C VAL A 104 11.70 8.03 -7.86
N ILE A 105 12.58 8.91 -8.34
CA ILE A 105 12.31 10.35 -8.44
C ILE A 105 12.56 10.78 -9.87
N ALA A 106 11.51 11.23 -10.55
CA ALA A 106 11.61 11.93 -11.82
C ALA A 106 11.43 13.43 -11.57
N ASN A 107 12.25 14.26 -12.22
CA ASN A 107 12.21 15.70 -12.10
C ASN A 107 12.12 16.33 -13.49
N ASP A 108 11.24 17.31 -13.64
CA ASP A 108 11.10 18.11 -14.85
C ASP A 108 11.00 19.60 -14.49
N SER A 109 11.56 20.44 -15.35
CA SER A 109 11.53 21.90 -15.18
C SER A 109 11.28 22.54 -16.53
N TYR A 110 10.15 23.23 -16.64
CA TYR A 110 9.76 23.90 -17.87
C TYR A 110 9.12 25.25 -17.58
N ARG A 111 9.68 26.31 -18.19
CA ARG A 111 9.14 27.69 -18.15
C ARG A 111 8.77 28.19 -16.74
N GLY A 112 9.60 27.89 -15.74
CA GLY A 112 9.38 28.34 -14.36
C GLY A 112 8.39 27.48 -13.56
N VAL A 113 7.95 26.35 -14.12
CA VAL A 113 7.27 25.28 -13.39
C VAL A 113 8.27 24.16 -13.14
N ASN A 114 8.41 23.74 -11.90
CA ASN A 114 9.26 22.61 -11.50
C ASN A 114 8.38 21.50 -10.93
N SER A 115 8.44 20.31 -11.49
CA SER A 115 7.63 19.16 -11.08
C SER A 115 8.52 17.98 -10.71
N ARG A 116 8.21 17.32 -9.59
CA ARG A 116 8.86 16.10 -9.15
C ARG A 116 7.82 15.02 -8.95
N LEU A 117 7.98 13.89 -9.63
CA LEU A 117 7.20 12.69 -9.41
C LEU A 117 8.04 11.71 -8.58
N ILE A 118 7.50 11.27 -7.46
CA ILE A 118 8.13 10.40 -6.48
C ILE A 118 7.30 9.14 -6.36
N ILE A 119 7.91 7.98 -6.53
CA ILE A 119 7.29 6.66 -6.31
C ILE A 119 8.16 5.92 -5.31
N GLY A 120 7.59 5.44 -4.21
CA GLY A 120 8.40 4.96 -3.11
C GLY A 120 7.61 4.26 -2.01
N ASP A 121 8.30 3.45 -1.22
CA ASP A 121 7.69 2.68 -0.12
C ASP A 121 7.62 3.46 1.19
N ARG A 122 8.49 4.46 1.35
CA ARG A 122 8.66 5.24 2.58
C ARG A 122 8.80 6.73 2.25
N ILE A 123 7.83 7.26 1.53
CA ILE A 123 7.75 8.68 1.20
C ILE A 123 7.20 9.43 2.42
N ARG A 124 7.92 10.42 2.91
CA ARG A 124 7.38 11.37 3.88
C ARG A 124 6.24 12.16 3.21
N ALA A 125 5.03 12.09 3.74
CA ALA A 125 3.88 12.82 3.23
C ALA A 125 3.27 13.69 4.34
N LYS A 126 3.36 15.02 4.18
CA LYS A 126 2.79 15.98 5.13
C LYS A 126 2.19 17.16 4.37
N PHE A 127 0.94 17.50 4.68
CA PHE A 127 0.28 18.71 4.20
C PHE A 127 0.26 19.77 5.29
N THR A 128 -0.48 19.48 6.36
CA THR A 128 -0.47 20.21 7.63
C THR A 128 -0.57 19.19 8.76
N SER A 129 -0.21 19.58 9.99
CA SER A 129 -0.34 18.69 11.14
C SER A 129 -1.78 18.26 11.45
N LEU A 130 -2.80 18.92 10.86
CA LEU A 130 -4.22 18.64 11.09
C LEU A 130 -4.92 17.95 9.90
N THR A 131 -4.20 17.69 8.80
CA THR A 131 -4.82 17.11 7.58
C THR A 131 -4.12 15.87 7.08
N LEU A 132 -2.79 15.84 7.10
CA LEU A 132 -2.03 14.64 6.73
C LEU A 132 -0.63 14.72 7.30
N ASP A 133 -0.25 13.69 8.05
CA ASP A 133 1.09 13.52 8.58
C ASP A 133 1.48 12.03 8.59
N LEU A 134 1.96 11.52 7.44
CA LEU A 134 2.41 10.13 7.28
C LEU A 134 3.94 10.08 7.19
N ALA A 135 4.57 9.34 8.10
CA ALA A 135 6.02 9.21 8.16
C ALA A 135 6.59 8.39 6.98
N ALA A 136 5.87 7.33 6.58
CA ALA A 136 6.31 6.38 5.57
C ALA A 136 5.14 5.98 4.66
N MET A 137 4.68 6.90 3.81
CA MET A 137 3.68 6.62 2.80
C MET A 137 4.27 5.73 1.70
N ASN A 138 3.57 4.66 1.37
CA ASN A 138 3.89 3.77 0.26
C ASN A 138 2.99 4.12 -0.93
N GLY A 139 3.53 4.74 -1.97
CA GLY A 139 2.71 5.17 -3.10
C GLY A 139 3.40 6.16 -4.02
N ILE A 140 2.59 7.06 -4.59
CA ILE A 140 3.02 8.07 -5.56
C ILE A 140 2.75 9.45 -4.97
N ARG A 141 3.72 10.35 -5.13
CA ARG A 141 3.62 11.76 -4.77
C ARG A 141 4.13 12.62 -5.92
N MET A 142 3.43 13.71 -6.22
CA MET A 142 3.84 14.70 -7.21
C MET A 142 3.92 16.07 -6.56
N ASP A 143 5.09 16.71 -6.62
CA ASP A 143 5.34 18.05 -6.09
C ASP A 143 5.59 18.99 -7.25
N THR A 144 4.73 19.99 -7.43
CA THR A 144 4.86 21.01 -8.46
C THR A 144 5.00 22.39 -7.82
N HIS A 145 5.99 23.16 -8.24
CA HIS A 145 6.19 24.55 -7.85
C HIS A 145 6.12 25.44 -9.08
N PHE A 146 5.46 26.59 -8.95
CA PHE A 146 5.31 27.58 -10.02
C PHE A 146 5.34 29.00 -9.43
N LYS A 147 5.43 30.01 -10.29
CA LYS A 147 5.41 31.41 -9.84
C LYS A 147 4.11 31.71 -9.08
N GLY A 148 4.23 32.01 -7.79
CA GLY A 148 3.09 32.34 -6.93
C GLY A 148 2.41 31.14 -6.29
N GLY A 149 3.01 29.94 -6.30
CA GLY A 149 2.42 28.82 -5.56
C GLY A 149 3.11 27.46 -5.70
N SER A 150 2.47 26.46 -5.09
CA SER A 150 2.85 25.06 -5.19
C SER A 150 1.64 24.15 -5.08
N LEU A 151 1.71 23.00 -5.73
CA LEU A 151 0.73 21.93 -5.67
C LEU A 151 1.44 20.63 -5.27
N VAL A 152 0.95 19.96 -4.25
CA VAL A 152 1.34 18.58 -3.92
C VAL A 152 0.14 17.68 -4.15
N LEU A 153 0.33 16.58 -4.86
CA LEU A 153 -0.66 15.52 -5.02
C LEU A 153 -0.07 14.20 -4.52
N LEU A 154 -0.90 13.34 -3.95
CA LEU A 154 -0.47 11.99 -3.57
C LEU A 154 -1.59 10.97 -3.71
N THR A 155 -1.16 9.73 -3.92
CA THR A 155 -2.01 8.55 -3.91
C THR A 155 -1.27 7.36 -3.30
N SER A 156 -1.97 6.56 -2.51
CA SER A 156 -1.43 5.36 -1.88
C SER A 156 -2.51 4.30 -1.76
N ARG A 157 -2.13 3.04 -1.84
CA ARG A 157 -2.98 1.91 -1.42
C ARG A 157 -2.54 1.49 -0.02
N VAL A 158 -3.40 1.73 0.97
CA VAL A 158 -3.06 1.66 2.41
C VAL A 158 -3.45 0.34 3.08
N ASP A 159 -4.37 -0.45 2.52
CA ASP A 159 -4.84 -1.71 3.11
C ASP A 159 -3.78 -2.82 3.12
N LYS A 160 -2.91 -2.81 2.11
CA LYS A 160 -1.81 -3.77 1.92
C LYS A 160 -0.64 -3.09 1.23
N PRO A 161 0.08 -2.19 1.93
CA PRO A 161 1.22 -1.53 1.32
C PRO A 161 2.31 -2.58 1.19
N ILE A 162 2.60 -3.02 -0.03
CA ILE A 162 3.69 -3.96 -0.28
C ILE A 162 4.99 -3.21 0.00
N PHE A 163 5.65 -3.54 1.12
CA PHE A 163 6.91 -2.93 1.54
C PHE A 163 8.15 -3.73 1.10
N GLU A 164 8.03 -5.05 0.90
CA GLU A 164 9.16 -5.94 0.54
C GLU A 164 8.68 -7.08 -0.36
N ALA A 165 9.10 -7.13 -1.63
CA ALA A 165 8.56 -8.11 -2.58
C ALA A 165 9.09 -9.54 -2.37
N VAL A 166 10.31 -9.68 -1.85
CA VAL A 166 11.01 -10.98 -1.75
C VAL A 166 10.65 -11.76 -0.48
N GLN A 167 10.32 -11.06 0.61
CA GLN A 167 10.04 -11.66 1.92
C GLN A 167 8.56 -11.56 2.35
N ASN A 168 7.74 -10.75 1.69
CA ASN A 168 6.34 -10.61 2.05
C ASN A 168 5.51 -11.76 1.46
N ASN A 169 4.89 -12.55 2.33
CA ASN A 169 3.94 -13.59 1.92
C ASN A 169 2.76 -13.00 1.12
N ASP A 170 2.38 -11.74 1.38
CA ASP A 170 1.35 -11.02 0.62
C ASP A 170 1.76 -10.81 -0.86
N HIS A 171 3.06 -10.63 -1.16
CA HIS A 171 3.55 -10.54 -2.54
C HIS A 171 3.53 -11.89 -3.26
N LYS A 172 3.84 -12.98 -2.56
CA LYS A 172 3.74 -14.36 -3.10
C LYS A 172 2.28 -14.77 -3.34
N ILE A 173 1.35 -14.23 -2.55
CA ILE A 173 -0.08 -14.53 -2.64
C ILE A 173 -0.81 -13.52 -3.54
N HIS A 174 -0.29 -12.34 -3.87
CA HIS A 174 -1.04 -11.33 -4.64
C HIS A 174 -0.26 -10.65 -5.78
N GLY A 175 1.07 -10.80 -5.86
CA GLY A 175 1.94 -10.10 -6.82
C GLY A 175 2.37 -10.93 -8.03
N GLU A 176 2.04 -12.22 -8.08
CA GLU A 176 2.28 -13.08 -9.24
C GLU A 176 1.05 -13.18 -10.15
N GLU A 177 1.25 -13.14 -11.47
CA GLU A 177 0.18 -13.22 -12.48
C GLU A 177 -0.71 -14.47 -12.30
N ALA A 178 -0.11 -15.57 -11.81
CA ALA A 178 -0.74 -16.85 -11.53
C ALA A 178 -1.49 -16.92 -10.19
N SER A 179 -1.48 -15.87 -9.35
CA SER A 179 -2.13 -15.95 -8.05
C SER A 179 -3.65 -15.82 -8.13
N GLU A 180 -4.34 -16.83 -7.59
CA GLU A 180 -5.80 -16.91 -7.48
C GLU A 180 -6.38 -16.07 -6.33
N PHE A 181 -5.55 -15.72 -5.34
CA PHE A 181 -5.96 -14.80 -4.29
C PHE A 181 -5.63 -13.39 -4.77
N ARG A 182 -6.62 -12.64 -5.24
CA ARG A 182 -6.47 -11.22 -5.54
C ARG A 182 -7.39 -10.44 -4.60
N PRO A 183 -6.91 -9.41 -3.88
CA PRO A 183 -7.76 -8.67 -2.96
C PRO A 183 -8.88 -7.98 -3.73
N ARG A 184 -10.10 -8.44 -3.51
CA ARG A 184 -11.32 -7.84 -4.07
C ARG A 184 -11.52 -6.41 -3.56
N TRP A 185 -11.18 -6.18 -2.30
CA TRP A 185 -11.26 -4.86 -1.67
C TRP A 185 -9.89 -4.20 -1.67
N SER A 186 -9.89 -2.88 -1.78
CA SER A 186 -8.68 -2.07 -1.67
C SER A 186 -9.01 -0.74 -1.01
N THR A 187 -8.12 -0.25 -0.16
CA THR A 187 -8.30 1.06 0.49
C THR A 187 -7.28 2.01 -0.10
N TYR A 188 -7.78 3.07 -0.73
CA TYR A 188 -6.97 4.11 -1.34
C TYR A 188 -6.96 5.36 -0.46
N LEU A 189 -5.81 6.00 -0.40
CA LEU A 189 -5.61 7.34 0.13
C LEU A 189 -5.33 8.26 -1.06
N LEU A 190 -6.09 9.34 -1.18
CA LEU A 190 -5.83 10.44 -2.11
C LEU A 190 -5.66 11.72 -1.33
N GLY A 191 -4.76 12.58 -1.79
CA GLY A 191 -4.54 13.88 -1.17
C GLY A 191 -4.06 14.93 -2.15
N GLY A 192 -4.41 16.18 -1.86
CA GLY A 192 -3.90 17.37 -2.54
C GLY A 192 -3.66 18.52 -1.56
N ASP A 193 -2.58 19.27 -1.77
CA ASP A 193 -2.28 20.52 -1.06
C ASP A 193 -1.90 21.60 -2.07
N LEU A 194 -2.70 22.65 -2.14
CA LEU A 194 -2.45 23.81 -2.98
C LEU A 194 -2.09 25.00 -2.09
N ARG A 195 -0.94 25.61 -2.35
CA ARG A 195 -0.49 26.85 -1.73
C ARG A 195 -0.35 27.91 -2.79
N THR A 196 -0.86 29.10 -2.51
CA THR A 196 -0.72 30.27 -3.38
C THR A 196 -0.19 31.43 -2.57
N GLN A 197 0.74 32.17 -3.16
CA GLN A 197 1.40 33.34 -2.60
C GLN A 197 1.11 34.51 -3.53
N LEU A 198 0.12 35.32 -3.17
CA LEU A 198 -0.23 36.55 -3.87
C LEU A 198 0.30 37.75 -3.05
N PRO A 199 0.57 38.91 -3.68
CA PRO A 199 1.00 40.10 -2.94
C PRO A 199 0.03 40.45 -1.82
N GLY A 200 0.46 40.29 -0.56
CA GLY A 200 -0.33 40.58 0.64
C GLY A 200 -1.33 39.49 1.05
N LEU A 201 -1.33 38.31 0.41
CA LEU A 201 -2.24 37.22 0.75
C LEU A 201 -1.64 35.84 0.44
N ASP A 202 -1.49 35.02 1.48
CA ASP A 202 -1.15 33.61 1.36
C ASP A 202 -2.39 32.76 1.61
N LEU A 203 -2.74 31.91 0.65
CA LEU A 203 -3.87 30.98 0.77
C LEU A 203 -3.37 29.54 0.63
N GLY A 204 -3.93 28.65 1.45
CA GLY A 204 -3.67 27.22 1.39
C GLY A 204 -4.94 26.40 1.50
N VAL A 205 -5.07 25.39 0.66
CA VAL A 205 -6.17 24.41 0.70
C VAL A 205 -5.56 23.01 0.70
N SER A 206 -5.86 22.24 1.73
CA SER A 206 -5.46 20.83 1.84
C SER A 206 -6.70 19.96 1.84
N TRP A 207 -6.65 18.87 1.09
CA TRP A 207 -7.73 17.88 1.02
C TRP A 207 -7.12 16.49 1.06
N VAL A 208 -7.74 15.61 1.84
CA VAL A 208 -7.36 14.20 1.96
C VAL A 208 -8.62 13.37 2.00
N ASN A 209 -8.59 12.24 1.32
CA ASN A 209 -9.68 11.29 1.34
C ASN A 209 -9.13 9.87 1.35
N GLN A 210 -9.57 9.08 2.32
CA GLN A 210 -9.32 7.65 2.35
C GLN A 210 -10.64 6.92 2.10
N TYR A 211 -10.66 6.04 1.11
CA TYR A 211 -11.88 5.33 0.71
C TYR A 211 -11.59 3.91 0.26
N ARG A 212 -12.56 3.01 0.49
CA ARG A 212 -12.49 1.62 0.04
C ARG A 212 -13.15 1.46 -1.33
N THR A 213 -12.57 0.64 -2.21
CA THR A 213 -13.18 0.18 -3.46
C THR A 213 -13.42 -1.33 -3.45
N ASP A 214 -14.33 -1.79 -4.29
CA ASP A 214 -14.61 -3.19 -4.57
C ASP A 214 -14.40 -3.44 -6.06
N SER A 215 -13.44 -4.29 -6.41
CA SER A 215 -13.09 -4.58 -7.80
C SER A 215 -14.25 -5.19 -8.60
N PHE A 216 -15.25 -5.79 -7.95
CA PHE A 216 -16.45 -6.31 -8.63
C PHE A 216 -17.50 -5.24 -8.94
N LYS A 217 -17.37 -4.03 -8.38
CA LYS A 217 -18.30 -2.93 -8.64
C LYS A 217 -17.85 -2.09 -9.83
N GLN A 218 -18.80 -1.55 -10.57
CA GLN A 218 -18.53 -0.62 -11.66
C GLN A 218 -17.84 0.65 -11.14
N LEU A 219 -17.16 1.40 -12.01
CA LEU A 219 -16.56 2.70 -11.66
C LEU A 219 -17.59 3.68 -11.10
N SER A 220 -18.83 3.66 -11.63
CA SER A 220 -19.95 4.48 -11.15
C SER A 220 -20.40 4.11 -9.73
N GLU A 221 -20.21 2.86 -9.32
CA GLU A 221 -20.58 2.35 -8.00
C GLU A 221 -19.43 2.49 -6.99
N ASN A 222 -18.19 2.54 -7.46
CA ASN A 222 -17.00 2.85 -6.66
C ASN A 222 -16.79 4.37 -6.60
N SER A 223 -17.45 5.02 -5.64
CA SER A 223 -17.33 6.47 -5.44
C SER A 223 -16.20 6.83 -4.45
N PHE A 224 -15.81 8.11 -4.43
CA PHE A 224 -14.93 8.66 -3.39
C PHE A 224 -15.50 8.60 -1.97
N LYS A 225 -16.77 8.25 -1.79
CA LYS A 225 -17.37 7.97 -0.48
C LYS A 225 -17.00 6.57 0.04
N GLY A 226 -16.37 5.75 -0.81
CA GLY A 226 -16.05 4.36 -0.54
C GLY A 226 -17.23 3.42 -0.76
N THR A 227 -16.95 2.12 -0.72
CA THR A 227 -17.95 1.05 -0.71
C THR A 227 -17.82 0.21 0.55
N LEU A 228 -18.96 -0.21 1.09
CA LEU A 228 -19.01 -1.25 2.12
C LEU A 228 -18.63 -2.60 1.51
N PRO A 229 -17.97 -3.49 2.28
CA PRO A 229 -17.73 -4.86 1.87
C PRO A 229 -19.06 -5.57 1.60
N THR A 230 -19.13 -6.40 0.57
CA THR A 230 -20.32 -7.24 0.32
C THR A 230 -20.32 -8.48 1.20
N THR A 231 -20.03 -8.33 2.49
CA THR A 231 -20.28 -9.38 3.50
C THR A 231 -21.77 -9.56 3.75
N GLY A 232 -22.60 -8.62 3.29
CA GLY A 232 -24.05 -8.61 3.53
C GLY A 232 -24.43 -8.06 4.92
N HIS A 233 -23.43 -7.67 5.72
CA HIS A 233 -23.60 -7.18 7.08
C HIS A 233 -22.78 -5.90 7.30
N PRO A 234 -23.32 -4.90 8.03
CA PRO A 234 -22.53 -3.76 8.46
C PRO A 234 -21.38 -4.22 9.38
N PRO A 235 -20.35 -3.37 9.61
CA PRO A 235 -19.37 -3.66 10.65
C PRO A 235 -20.10 -3.89 11.98
N GLU A 236 -19.57 -4.77 12.82
CA GLU A 236 -20.11 -5.04 14.15
C GLU A 236 -19.77 -3.90 15.11
N TRP A 237 -18.59 -3.29 14.93
CA TRP A 237 -18.09 -2.18 15.72
C TRP A 237 -17.45 -1.11 14.86
N ILE A 238 -17.65 0.14 15.24
CA ILE A 238 -16.79 1.26 14.84
C ILE A 238 -15.98 1.64 16.07
N VAL A 239 -14.66 1.62 15.95
CA VAL A 239 -13.74 1.94 17.03
C VAL A 239 -13.02 3.21 16.67
N VAL A 240 -13.18 4.25 17.49
CA VAL A 240 -12.44 5.49 17.33
C VAL A 240 -11.37 5.55 18.41
N ARG A 241 -10.11 5.64 17.99
CA ARG A 241 -8.99 5.89 18.88
C ARG A 241 -8.71 7.38 18.93
N VAL A 242 -8.48 7.87 20.13
CA VAL A 242 -7.97 9.20 20.38
C VAL A 242 -6.69 9.07 21.20
N VAL A 243 -5.62 9.70 20.70
CA VAL A 243 -4.33 9.76 21.39
C VAL A 243 -3.86 11.20 21.46
N ASP A 244 -3.06 11.45 22.48
CA ASP A 244 -2.23 12.64 22.61
C ASP A 244 -1.16 12.67 21.50
N GLN A 245 -1.10 13.80 20.79
CA GLN A 245 -0.20 13.99 19.66
C GLN A 245 1.24 14.20 20.13
N ASP A 246 1.47 15.01 21.16
CA ASP A 246 2.76 15.22 21.82
C ASP A 246 2.78 14.69 23.26
N PRO A 247 3.03 13.38 23.44
CA PRO A 247 2.94 12.72 24.75
C PRO A 247 4.00 13.16 25.76
N ASN A 248 4.87 14.12 25.43
CA ASN A 248 5.90 14.64 26.34
C ASN A 248 5.58 16.04 26.85
N ASP A 249 4.45 16.62 26.43
CA ASP A 249 4.00 17.91 26.94
C ASP A 249 3.16 17.75 28.22
N VAL A 250 2.50 18.82 28.66
CA VAL A 250 1.65 18.83 29.87
C VAL A 250 0.17 19.00 29.51
N VAL A 251 -0.18 18.85 28.23
CA VAL A 251 -1.51 19.08 27.69
C VAL A 251 -2.01 17.74 27.14
N GLY A 252 -2.97 17.13 27.84
CA GLY A 252 -3.63 15.94 27.33
C GLY A 252 -4.75 16.24 26.34
N VAL A 253 -5.37 15.16 25.88
CA VAL A 253 -6.59 15.24 25.05
C VAL A 253 -7.82 15.08 25.91
N ARG A 254 -8.79 15.96 25.70
CA ARG A 254 -10.13 15.85 26.28
C ARG A 254 -11.15 15.55 25.20
N VAL A 255 -11.97 14.53 25.42
CA VAL A 255 -13.05 14.14 24.52
C VAL A 255 -14.39 14.26 25.23
N ARG A 256 -15.34 14.94 24.58
CA ARG A 256 -16.73 15.06 25.02
C ARG A 256 -17.68 14.53 23.97
N ARG A 257 -18.87 14.14 24.45
CA ARG A 257 -20.03 13.77 23.63
C ARG A 257 -19.70 12.76 22.51
N PRO A 258 -19.05 11.62 22.81
CA PRO A 258 -18.94 10.53 21.85
C PRO A 258 -20.34 10.00 21.52
N VAL A 259 -20.80 10.25 20.30
CA VAL A 259 -22.15 9.89 19.85
C VAL A 259 -22.06 9.25 18.48
N MET A 260 -22.82 8.18 18.27
CA MET A 260 -22.99 7.61 16.94
C MET A 260 -24.42 7.85 16.42
N THR A 261 -24.49 8.30 15.18
CA THR A 261 -25.70 8.51 14.41
C THR A 261 -25.78 7.45 13.32
N LEU A 262 -26.86 6.66 13.31
CA LEU A 262 -27.12 5.61 12.30
C LEU A 262 -28.20 6.07 11.33
N ASN A 263 -27.93 6.00 10.03
CA ASN A 263 -28.82 6.45 8.96
C ASN A 263 -29.39 7.87 9.18
N GLY A 264 -28.61 8.76 9.80
CA GLY A 264 -29.02 10.14 10.12
C GLY A 264 -29.84 10.29 11.41
N ARG A 265 -30.10 9.19 12.14
CA ARG A 265 -30.78 9.20 13.43
C ARG A 265 -29.78 8.99 14.56
N ARG A 266 -29.81 9.90 15.53
CA ARG A 266 -28.97 9.81 16.71
C ARG A 266 -29.50 8.70 17.59
N LEU A 267 -28.69 7.66 17.81
CA LEU A 267 -29.00 6.61 18.77
C LEU A 267 -28.19 6.86 20.04
N GLU A 268 -28.87 6.92 21.17
CA GLU A 268 -28.20 7.00 22.46
C GLU A 268 -27.57 5.65 22.77
N HIS A 269 -26.24 5.63 22.77
CA HIS A 269 -25.50 4.48 23.25
C HIS A 269 -25.46 4.54 24.77
N LEU A 270 -25.71 3.40 25.41
CA LEU A 270 -25.56 3.26 26.84
C LEU A 270 -24.07 3.19 27.14
N SER A 271 -23.55 4.19 27.85
CA SER A 271 -22.17 4.14 28.36
C SER A 271 -22.07 3.00 29.37
N GLY A 272 -21.10 2.11 29.16
CA GLY A 272 -20.85 1.03 30.10
C GLY A 272 -19.91 -0.05 29.57
N PRO A 273 -19.60 -1.04 30.42
CA PRO A 273 -18.78 -2.17 30.04
C PRO A 273 -19.44 -3.00 28.95
N PHE A 274 -18.61 -3.57 28.08
CA PHE A 274 -19.04 -4.56 27.11
C PHE A 274 -19.57 -5.80 27.84
N ASP A 275 -20.82 -6.19 27.52
CA ASP A 275 -21.42 -7.43 28.00
C ASP A 275 -21.64 -8.38 26.82
N LYS A 276 -20.86 -9.46 26.79
CA LYS A 276 -20.95 -10.52 25.77
C LYS A 276 -22.31 -11.24 25.78
N LEU A 277 -23.05 -11.22 26.89
CA LEU A 277 -24.38 -11.82 26.98
C LEU A 277 -25.47 -10.90 26.42
N ALA A 278 -25.20 -9.59 26.32
CA ALA A 278 -26.13 -8.58 25.81
C ALA A 278 -25.64 -7.97 24.48
N LYS A 279 -25.33 -8.80 23.49
CA LYS A 279 -24.70 -8.41 22.21
C LYS A 279 -25.48 -7.41 21.36
N ASP A 280 -26.79 -7.34 21.56
CA ASP A 280 -27.68 -6.44 20.82
C ASP A 280 -27.86 -5.09 21.52
N ALA A 281 -27.31 -4.93 22.73
CA ALA A 281 -27.32 -3.65 23.42
C ALA A 281 -26.44 -2.65 22.68
N LEU A 282 -26.98 -1.46 22.41
CA LEU A 282 -26.24 -0.32 21.85
C LEU A 282 -25.34 0.27 22.93
N THR A 283 -24.21 -0.39 23.18
CA THR A 283 -23.25 0.06 24.19
C THR A 283 -22.17 0.95 23.58
N LEU A 284 -21.78 1.97 24.33
CA LEU A 284 -20.54 2.69 24.13
C LEU A 284 -19.58 2.22 25.22
N THR A 285 -18.59 1.42 24.83
CA THR A 285 -17.53 1.02 25.74
C THR A 285 -16.31 1.92 25.49
N VAL A 286 -15.77 2.53 26.54
CA VAL A 286 -14.54 3.33 26.44
C VAL A 286 -13.44 2.60 27.19
N THR A 287 -12.30 2.41 26.55
CA THR A 287 -11.18 1.66 27.15
C THR A 287 -9.90 2.47 27.04
N GLU A 288 -9.10 2.49 28.10
CA GLU A 288 -7.78 3.11 28.12
C GLU A 288 -6.68 2.06 27.87
N HIS A 289 -5.68 2.43 27.06
CA HIS A 289 -4.55 1.59 26.69
C HIS A 289 -3.25 2.33 26.98
N ALA A 290 -2.30 1.65 27.62
CA ALA A 290 -1.03 2.26 28.04
C ALA A 290 -0.04 2.53 26.89
N GLU A 291 -0.23 1.88 25.74
CA GLU A 291 0.57 2.08 24.54
C GLU A 291 -0.33 2.47 23.36
N ARG A 292 0.26 3.02 22.29
CA ARG A 292 -0.39 3.20 20.99
C ARG A 292 -0.67 1.82 20.37
N THR A 293 -1.66 1.10 20.90
CA THR A 293 -2.07 -0.24 20.49
C THR A 293 -2.71 -0.21 19.10
N ILE A 294 -2.49 -1.25 18.31
CA ILE A 294 -3.22 -1.47 17.05
C ILE A 294 -4.73 -1.57 17.37
N ILE A 295 -5.60 -0.92 16.58
CA ILE A 295 -7.04 -0.85 16.83
C ILE A 295 -7.83 -1.76 15.87
N PRO A 296 -8.63 -2.71 16.38
CA PRO A 296 -8.79 -3.09 17.76
C PRO A 296 -7.60 -3.93 18.23
N PRO A 297 -7.31 -3.98 19.54
CA PRO A 297 -6.50 -5.05 20.11
C PRO A 297 -7.18 -6.39 19.78
N THR A 298 -6.61 -7.14 18.84
CA THR A 298 -7.22 -8.35 18.28
C THR A 298 -7.13 -9.50 19.28
N VAL A 299 -8.10 -9.59 20.18
CA VAL A 299 -8.30 -10.78 21.02
C VAL A 299 -9.69 -11.33 20.73
N ARG A 300 -9.72 -12.50 20.07
CA ARG A 300 -10.92 -13.32 19.98
C ARG A 300 -10.84 -14.42 21.03
N ASP A 301 -11.97 -14.83 21.57
CA ASP A 301 -12.02 -15.99 22.46
C ASP A 301 -12.17 -17.31 21.70
N ASN A 302 -12.32 -18.41 22.44
CA ASN A 302 -12.48 -19.75 21.88
C ASN A 302 -13.76 -19.94 21.05
N SER A 303 -14.72 -19.01 21.13
CA SER A 303 -15.91 -18.97 20.29
C SER A 303 -15.69 -18.15 19.02
N ASN A 304 -14.47 -17.66 18.79
CA ASN A 304 -14.07 -16.80 17.68
C ASN A 304 -14.81 -15.44 17.70
N GLU A 305 -15.31 -15.01 18.86
CA GLU A 305 -16.00 -13.73 19.02
C GLU A 305 -15.04 -12.66 19.50
N LEU A 306 -15.25 -11.42 19.07
CA LEU A 306 -14.47 -10.28 19.56
C LEU A 306 -14.76 -10.08 21.05
N VAL A 307 -13.70 -9.94 21.86
CA VAL A 307 -13.85 -9.66 23.29
C VAL A 307 -13.10 -8.40 23.66
N ILE A 308 -13.82 -7.44 24.25
CA ILE A 308 -13.23 -6.24 24.83
C ILE A 308 -12.81 -6.58 26.28
N ASN A 309 -11.55 -6.99 26.46
CA ASN A 309 -10.98 -7.42 27.74
C ASN A 309 -10.43 -6.27 28.60
N PHE A 310 -10.87 -5.03 28.34
CA PHE A 310 -10.40 -3.85 29.03
C PHE A 310 -11.56 -3.24 29.83
N PRO A 311 -11.28 -2.73 31.05
CA PRO A 311 -12.32 -2.11 31.87
C PRO A 311 -12.89 -0.87 31.17
N HIS A 312 -14.19 -0.65 31.36
CA HIS A 312 -14.82 0.59 30.94
C HIS A 312 -14.27 1.75 31.75
N VAL A 313 -13.88 2.81 31.06
CA VAL A 313 -13.51 4.09 31.66
C VAL A 313 -14.76 4.95 31.72
N GLU A 314 -15.15 5.35 32.92
CA GLU A 314 -16.23 6.31 33.11
C GLU A 314 -15.73 7.74 32.80
N PRO A 315 -16.59 8.62 32.27
CA PRO A 315 -16.22 10.02 32.10
C PRO A 315 -15.96 10.68 33.45
N THR A 316 -15.17 11.76 33.45
CA THR A 316 -14.97 12.61 34.63
C THR A 316 -16.31 13.18 35.12
N PRO A 317 -16.40 13.66 36.38
CA PRO A 317 -17.61 14.31 36.89
C PRO A 317 -18.10 15.50 36.05
N GLN A 318 -17.22 16.11 35.26
CA GLN A 318 -17.52 17.19 34.34
C GLN A 318 -17.97 16.72 32.95
N GLY A 319 -18.05 15.40 32.72
CA GLY A 319 -18.60 14.77 31.52
C GLY A 319 -17.63 14.66 30.34
N PHE A 320 -16.31 14.57 30.59
CA PHE A 320 -15.32 14.34 29.55
C PHE A 320 -14.42 13.14 29.85
N TYR A 321 -13.86 12.55 28.80
CA TYR A 321 -12.77 11.59 28.91
C TYR A 321 -11.45 12.34 28.72
N GLU A 322 -10.42 11.96 29.46
CA GLU A 322 -9.10 12.59 29.41
C GLU A 322 -8.03 11.53 29.32
N ILE A 323 -7.00 11.80 28.52
CA ILE A 323 -5.82 10.97 28.42
C ILE A 323 -4.61 11.88 28.23
N GLU A 324 -3.52 11.54 28.91
CA GLU A 324 -2.25 12.27 28.89
C GLU A 324 -1.11 11.29 28.58
N GLY A 325 -0.10 11.78 27.87
CA GLY A 325 1.11 11.03 27.60
C GLY A 325 0.91 9.94 26.55
N ARG A 326 1.59 8.79 26.70
CA ARG A 326 1.64 7.76 25.64
C ARG A 326 0.38 6.89 25.51
N GLY A 327 -0.62 7.14 26.35
CA GLY A 327 -1.85 6.37 26.38
C GLY A 327 -2.79 6.62 25.20
N ALA A 328 -3.83 5.80 25.10
CA ALA A 328 -4.86 5.91 24.09
C ALA A 328 -6.26 5.62 24.67
N LEU A 329 -7.25 6.41 24.27
CA LEU A 329 -8.65 6.10 24.50
C LEU A 329 -9.25 5.47 23.25
N LEU A 330 -9.89 4.31 23.40
CA LEU A 330 -10.66 3.66 22.35
C LEU A 330 -12.15 3.75 22.70
N PHE A 331 -12.92 4.37 21.81
CA PHE A 331 -14.38 4.48 21.87
C PHE A 331 -14.98 3.41 20.96
N TRP A 332 -15.58 2.39 21.58
CA TRP A 332 -16.17 1.25 20.89
C TRP A 332 -17.68 1.48 20.73
N PHE A 333 -18.09 1.76 19.51
CA PHE A 333 -19.50 1.94 19.15
C PHE A 333 -20.06 0.67 18.54
N ARG A 334 -21.06 0.07 19.20
CA ARG A 334 -21.77 -1.09 18.67
C ARG A 334 -22.63 -0.67 17.48
N VAL A 335 -22.43 -1.32 16.33
CA VAL A 335 -23.23 -1.10 15.13
C VAL A 335 -24.18 -2.29 14.90
N PRO A 336 -25.49 -2.15 15.13
CA PRO A 336 -26.44 -3.22 14.91
C PRO A 336 -26.62 -3.50 13.41
N GLY A 337 -26.97 -4.74 13.06
CA GLY A 337 -27.31 -5.10 11.67
C GLY A 337 -28.54 -4.35 11.13
N PHE A 338 -29.51 -4.16 12.03
CA PHE A 338 -30.78 -3.52 11.77
C PHE A 338 -31.14 -2.68 13.00
N PHE A 339 -31.88 -1.59 12.81
CA PHE A 339 -32.50 -0.89 13.92
C PHE A 339 -33.96 -0.61 13.59
N THR A 340 -34.80 -0.65 14.61
CA THR A 340 -36.21 -0.29 14.50
C THR A 340 -36.36 1.18 14.84
N ASP A 341 -37.02 1.93 13.97
CA ASP A 341 -37.43 3.29 14.30
C ASP A 341 -38.88 3.55 13.86
N VAL A 342 -39.67 4.10 14.78
CA VAL A 342 -41.11 4.39 14.58
C VAL A 342 -41.88 3.23 13.94
N GLY A 343 -41.53 1.99 14.31
CA GLY A 343 -42.19 0.77 13.82
C GLY A 343 -41.62 0.17 12.53
N ASP A 344 -40.68 0.84 11.86
CA ASP A 344 -40.01 0.34 10.66
C ASP A 344 -38.59 -0.15 10.99
N THR A 345 -38.31 -1.40 10.62
CA THR A 345 -36.97 -1.99 10.72
C THR A 345 -36.15 -1.62 9.49
N SER A 346 -35.04 -0.92 9.70
CA SER A 346 -34.13 -0.47 8.64
C SER A 346 -32.75 -1.13 8.77
N VAL A 347 -32.15 -1.48 7.64
CA VAL A 347 -30.75 -1.91 7.56
C VAL A 347 -29.84 -0.72 7.81
N VAL A 348 -28.79 -0.89 8.62
CA VAL A 348 -27.77 0.16 8.80
C VAL A 348 -26.92 0.26 7.52
N ASN A 349 -26.94 1.42 6.88
CA ASN A 349 -26.16 1.70 5.67
C ASN A 349 -25.25 2.93 5.80
N ARG A 350 -25.40 3.70 6.88
CA ARG A 350 -24.56 4.86 7.21
C ARG A 350 -24.39 4.94 8.72
N ALA A 351 -23.15 5.07 9.17
CA ALA A 351 -22.81 5.42 10.53
C ALA A 351 -21.95 6.69 10.54
N VAL A 352 -22.21 7.58 11.48
CA VAL A 352 -21.43 8.81 11.69
C VAL A 352 -21.11 8.87 13.17
N VAL A 353 -19.83 9.01 13.51
CA VAL A 353 -19.39 9.23 14.88
C VAL A 353 -19.03 10.70 15.04
N ASP A 354 -19.63 11.33 16.02
CA ASP A 354 -19.36 12.70 16.43
C ASP A 354 -18.66 12.69 17.79
N LEU A 355 -17.58 13.46 17.91
CA LEU A 355 -16.83 13.65 19.13
C LEU A 355 -16.31 15.09 19.19
N GLU A 356 -16.33 15.68 20.38
CA GLU A 356 -15.78 17.01 20.63
C GLU A 356 -14.42 16.84 21.31
N ALA A 357 -13.34 16.98 20.54
CA ALA A 357 -11.97 16.86 21.04
C ALA A 357 -11.33 18.25 21.27
N ALA A 358 -10.54 18.38 22.32
CA ALA A 358 -9.74 19.55 22.64
C ALA A 358 -8.35 19.14 23.15
N GLY A 359 -7.35 20.01 22.92
CA GLY A 359 -5.94 19.70 23.14
C GLY A 359 -5.23 19.40 21.81
N ASP A 360 -4.12 18.69 21.88
CA ASP A 360 -3.34 18.18 20.76
C ASP A 360 -3.62 16.69 20.56
N TYR A 361 -4.41 16.38 19.53
CA TYR A 361 -4.95 15.03 19.37
C TYR A 361 -4.61 14.45 18.01
N GLN A 362 -4.52 13.13 17.98
CA GLN A 362 -4.62 12.33 16.77
C GLN A 362 -5.83 11.40 16.91
N ILE A 363 -6.61 11.30 15.83
CA ILE A 363 -7.80 10.45 15.77
C ILE A 363 -7.58 9.40 14.70
N ASP A 364 -7.87 8.15 15.03
CA ASP A 364 -7.90 7.05 14.07
C ASP A 364 -9.22 6.29 14.20
N MET A 365 -9.72 5.74 13.10
CA MET A 365 -10.97 4.98 13.08
C MET A 365 -10.74 3.58 12.53
N SER A 366 -11.40 2.59 13.11
CA SER A 366 -11.34 1.20 12.68
C SER A 366 -12.75 0.61 12.57
N GLU A 367 -13.05 -0.03 11.44
CA GLU A 367 -14.26 -0.82 11.23
C GLU A 367 -13.97 -2.27 11.57
N VAL A 368 -14.67 -2.87 12.54
CA VAL A 368 -14.49 -4.29 12.91
C VAL A 368 -15.64 -5.11 12.38
N PHE A 369 -15.33 -6.09 11.53
CA PHE A 369 -16.33 -7.01 10.97
C PHE A 369 -16.34 -8.35 11.71
N ASP A 370 -17.51 -8.99 11.74
CA ASP A 370 -17.62 -10.38 12.14
C ASP A 370 -16.93 -11.28 11.10
N GLY A 371 -16.12 -12.24 11.55
CA GLY A 371 -15.38 -13.14 10.68
C GLY A 371 -14.06 -13.69 11.24
N ALA A 372 -13.65 -14.86 10.75
CA ALA A 372 -12.46 -15.61 11.18
C ALA A 372 -11.10 -14.98 10.79
N SER A 373 -11.08 -13.71 10.37
CA SER A 373 -9.83 -13.00 10.06
C SER A 373 -9.07 -12.67 11.35
N SER A 374 -7.75 -12.87 11.33
CA SER A 374 -6.83 -12.44 12.39
C SER A 374 -6.72 -10.92 12.50
N ASN A 375 -7.09 -10.18 11.45
CA ASN A 375 -7.26 -8.73 11.46
C ASN A 375 -8.62 -8.40 10.84
N PRO A 376 -9.71 -8.39 11.63
CA PRO A 376 -11.06 -8.09 11.14
C PRO A 376 -11.28 -6.59 10.88
N ALA A 377 -10.23 -5.79 11.02
CA ALA A 377 -10.32 -4.35 11.11
C ALA A 377 -9.80 -3.66 9.85
N THR A 378 -10.54 -2.65 9.38
CA THR A 378 -10.01 -1.71 8.39
C THR A 378 -9.74 -0.37 9.05
N TYR A 379 -8.51 0.09 8.90
CA TYR A 379 -7.96 1.28 9.54
C TYR A 379 -8.11 2.50 8.65
N PHE A 380 -8.56 3.60 9.23
CA PHE A 380 -8.63 4.92 8.64
C PHE A 380 -7.85 5.88 9.52
N TYR A 381 -6.92 6.60 8.92
CA TYR A 381 -6.06 7.56 9.61
C TYR A 381 -6.55 8.96 9.26
N THR A 382 -6.62 9.83 10.26
CA THR A 382 -6.96 11.25 10.08
C THR A 382 -5.86 12.14 10.61
#